data_AF-A0A8B9MWZ7-F1
#
_entry.id   AF-A0A8B9MWZ7-F1
#
_cell.length_a   1.000
_cell.length_b   1.000
_cell.length_c   1.000
_cell.angle_alpha   90.00
_cell.angle_beta   90.00
_cell.angle_gamma   90.00
#
_symmetry.space_group_name_H-M   'P 1'
#
loop_
_entity.id
_entity.type
_entity.pdbx_description
1 polymer ?
#
loop_
_entity_poly.entity_id
_entity_poly.type
_entity_poly.pdbx_seq_one_letter_code
_entity_poly.pdbx_strand_id
1 'polypeptide(L)'
;SWVGWFQFSKCRRKNYVLIICLGVSRHVGDALKGRASPHLRKICAVGIPPWGIIENQRDLIGKDVVCLYQTLGNPLSKLSTLNSMHSHFLMADDGTVGKYGNEMMLRRNLEKYISLQKIHTRMGQGVPIVGLVVEGGPNVVLMVWEYVRASPAVPVVVYEGTGRAADILAFTHKHTGDEVLVMIQNTFSLEQKQSSHLFHILMECMEHRESVSEVHALSLEHLFPCHEQGHLPLDQVAQSPIHPGLEDFQGWGIHNFSG
;
A
#
# COMPACT_ATOMS: atom_id res chain seq x y z
N SER A 1 -8.56 3.15 -3.37
CA SER A 1 -8.22 2.74 -2.01
C SER A 1 -7.45 1.43 -2.09
N TRP A 2 -6.22 1.35 -1.57
CA TRP A 2 -5.30 0.22 -1.75
C TRP A 2 -4.21 0.09 -0.65
N VAL A 3 -4.42 -0.74 0.37
CA VAL A 3 -3.35 -1.08 1.33
C VAL A 3 -2.73 -2.42 0.87
N GLY A 4 -1.49 -2.46 0.36
CA GLY A 4 -0.80 -3.74 0.08
C GLY A 4 0.11 -4.17 1.23
N TRP A 5 0.02 -5.40 1.73
CA TRP A 5 0.84 -5.88 2.85
C TRP A 5 0.85 -7.40 3.12
N PHE A 6 2.06 -8.00 3.23
CA PHE A 6 2.65 -8.66 4.43
C PHE A 6 4.06 -9.24 4.11
N GLN A 7 4.72 -9.95 5.04
CA GLN A 7 6.15 -9.78 5.36
C GLN A 7 7.13 -10.94 5.02
N PHE A 8 8.38 -10.62 4.64
CA PHE A 8 9.71 -11.13 5.14
C PHE A 8 10.85 -10.76 4.14
N SER A 9 12.18 -10.77 4.38
CA SER A 9 13.00 -10.74 5.62
C SER A 9 14.43 -10.21 5.34
N LYS A 10 14.90 -9.26 6.16
CA LYS A 10 16.26 -9.12 6.74
C LYS A 10 17.54 -9.34 5.89
N CYS A 11 18.13 -8.23 5.41
CA CYS A 11 19.60 -8.13 5.38
C CYS A 11 20.11 -7.67 6.77
N ARG A 12 20.95 -8.50 7.41
CA ARG A 12 21.68 -8.33 8.70
C ARG A 12 20.99 -7.52 9.83
N ARG A 13 20.63 -8.25 10.91
CA ARG A 13 20.21 -7.77 12.26
C ARG A 13 18.91 -6.96 12.42
N LYS A 14 18.32 -6.31 11.39
CA LYS A 14 17.04 -5.56 11.56
C LYS A 14 15.90 -6.16 10.71
N ASN A 15 14.77 -6.46 11.35
CA ASN A 15 13.58 -7.02 10.69
C ASN A 15 12.77 -5.88 10.04
N TYR A 16 13.11 -5.48 8.82
CA TYR A 16 12.40 -4.42 8.11
C TYR A 16 11.13 -4.91 7.39
N VAL A 17 10.18 -3.99 7.23
CA VAL A 17 8.79 -4.21 6.81
C VAL A 17 8.47 -3.08 5.80
N LEU A 18 8.15 -3.40 4.52
CA LEU A 18 8.03 -2.44 3.40
C LEU A 18 6.59 -2.15 2.89
N ILE A 19 6.07 -1.00 3.31
CA ILE A 19 5.17 -0.06 2.60
C ILE A 19 5.24 0.02 1.09
N ILE A 20 4.27 -0.52 0.34
CA ILE A 20 3.91 0.01 -0.98
C ILE A 20 2.42 0.40 -0.97
N CYS A 21 2.13 1.70 -1.01
CA CYS A 21 0.78 2.24 -0.84
C CYS A 21 0.27 3.02 -2.07
N LEU A 22 -1.00 2.81 -2.42
CA LEU A 22 -1.74 3.63 -3.39
C LEU A 22 -3.08 4.10 -2.80
N GLY A 23 -3.43 5.39 -2.89
CA GLY A 23 -4.79 5.87 -2.61
C GLY A 23 -5.41 5.57 -1.23
N VAL A 24 -4.63 5.19 -0.21
CA VAL A 24 -5.00 5.02 1.23
C VAL A 24 -3.96 5.63 2.15
N SER A 25 -3.13 6.53 1.62
CA SER A 25 -2.00 7.11 2.33
C SER A 25 -2.42 7.67 3.71
N ARG A 26 -3.66 8.19 3.85
CA ARG A 26 -4.29 8.56 5.14
C ARG A 26 -4.37 7.40 6.14
N HIS A 27 -5.07 6.30 5.84
CA HIS A 27 -5.33 5.19 6.78
C HIS A 27 -4.03 4.52 7.22
N VAL A 28 -3.08 4.39 6.28
CA VAL A 28 -1.73 3.92 6.55
C VAL A 28 -1.02 4.86 7.51
N GLY A 29 -1.08 6.16 7.27
CA GLY A 29 -0.51 7.16 8.17
C GLY A 29 -1.16 7.11 9.56
N ASP A 30 -2.46 6.94 9.67
CA ASP A 30 -3.16 6.89 10.96
C ASP A 30 -2.81 5.61 11.75
N ALA A 31 -2.70 4.46 11.05
CA ALA A 31 -2.20 3.21 11.63
C ALA A 31 -0.72 3.30 12.09
N LEU A 32 0.07 4.20 11.49
CA LEU A 32 1.44 4.51 11.92
C LEU A 32 1.49 5.54 13.06
N LYS A 33 0.60 6.55 13.08
CA LYS A 33 0.47 7.56 14.15
C LYS A 33 0.09 6.94 15.49
N GLY A 34 -0.89 6.02 15.50
CA GLY A 34 -1.48 5.46 16.72
C GLY A 34 -0.57 4.50 17.50
N ARG A 35 0.72 4.43 17.19
CA ARG A 35 1.68 3.49 17.79
C ARG A 35 2.97 4.25 18.12
N ALA A 36 3.39 4.23 19.38
CA ALA A 36 4.67 4.82 19.84
C ALA A 36 5.76 3.74 20.07
N SER A 37 5.67 2.60 19.38
CA SER A 37 6.53 1.44 19.67
C SER A 37 7.92 1.54 19.03
N PRO A 38 9.02 1.16 19.72
CA PRO A 38 10.37 1.06 19.15
C PRO A 38 10.46 0.18 17.89
N HIS A 39 9.49 -0.69 17.66
CA HIS A 39 9.39 -1.55 16.48
C HIS A 39 9.13 -0.78 15.17
N LEU A 40 8.52 0.41 15.23
CA LEU A 40 8.18 1.21 14.04
C LEU A 40 9.40 1.78 13.32
N ARG A 41 10.55 1.90 13.99
CA ARG A 41 11.85 2.22 13.35
C ARG A 41 12.31 1.18 12.32
N LYS A 42 11.51 0.13 12.10
CA LYS A 42 11.73 -0.94 11.12
C LYS A 42 10.65 -0.97 10.01
N ILE A 43 9.64 -0.09 10.06
CA ILE A 43 8.68 0.04 8.95
C ILE A 43 9.20 1.12 8.00
N CYS A 44 9.35 0.76 6.73
CA CYS A 44 9.58 1.70 5.64
C CYS A 44 8.25 1.87 4.90
N ALA A 45 7.76 3.10 4.74
CA ALA A 45 6.49 3.41 4.09
C ALA A 45 6.73 4.16 2.79
N VAL A 46 6.55 3.50 1.65
CA VAL A 46 6.77 4.08 0.33
C VAL A 46 5.44 4.31 -0.37
N GLY A 47 5.15 5.57 -0.68
CA GLY A 47 4.01 5.95 -1.52
C GLY A 47 4.44 5.99 -2.98
N ILE A 48 3.60 5.49 -3.90
CA ILE A 48 3.88 5.59 -5.35
C ILE A 48 2.80 6.44 -6.04
N PRO A 49 2.70 7.75 -5.78
CA PRO A 49 1.72 8.60 -6.45
C PRO A 49 2.10 8.91 -7.91
N PRO A 50 1.13 9.07 -8.82
CA PRO A 50 1.33 9.83 -10.05
C PRO A 50 1.82 11.24 -9.74
N TRP A 51 2.81 11.75 -10.48
CA TRP A 51 3.33 13.11 -10.31
C TRP A 51 2.24 14.17 -10.50
N GLY A 52 1.47 14.06 -11.59
CA GLY A 52 0.42 15.01 -11.95
C GLY A 52 -0.84 15.00 -11.07
N ILE A 53 -0.92 14.16 -10.03
CA ILE A 53 -2.00 14.25 -9.02
C ILE A 53 -1.56 14.96 -7.73
N ILE A 54 -0.30 15.37 -7.61
CA ILE A 54 0.24 15.86 -6.34
C ILE A 54 -0.07 17.36 -6.22
N GLU A 55 -0.87 17.71 -5.20
CA GLU A 55 -1.10 19.10 -4.82
C GLU A 55 0.24 19.76 -4.48
N ASN A 56 0.49 20.99 -4.96
CA ASN A 56 1.74 21.73 -4.79
C ASN A 56 3.01 21.00 -5.30
N GLN A 57 2.89 20.12 -6.32
CA GLN A 57 4.03 19.40 -6.89
C GLN A 57 5.25 20.27 -7.28
N ARG A 58 5.04 21.56 -7.60
CA ARG A 58 6.13 22.49 -7.95
C ARG A 58 7.12 22.72 -6.80
N ASP A 59 6.66 22.64 -5.55
CA ASP A 59 7.50 22.84 -4.36
C ASP A 59 8.52 21.70 -4.19
N LEU A 60 8.23 20.53 -4.77
CA LEU A 60 9.06 19.32 -4.78
C LEU A 60 10.12 19.34 -5.90
N ILE A 61 10.16 20.38 -6.74
CA ILE A 61 11.13 20.49 -7.82
C ILE A 61 12.45 21.00 -7.27
N GLY A 62 13.44 20.11 -7.19
CA GLY A 62 14.81 20.44 -6.84
C GLY A 62 15.72 19.25 -7.13
N LYS A 63 16.97 19.53 -7.53
CA LYS A 63 17.99 18.49 -7.68
C LYS A 63 18.94 18.57 -6.48
N ASP A 64 19.06 17.47 -5.75
CA ASP A 64 19.99 17.27 -4.64
C ASP A 64 19.86 18.34 -3.53
N VAL A 65 18.63 18.82 -3.29
CA VAL A 65 18.27 19.86 -2.30
C VAL A 65 17.11 19.44 -1.41
N VAL A 66 16.96 20.10 -0.26
CA VAL A 66 15.80 19.94 0.62
C VAL A 66 14.68 20.87 0.16
N CYS A 67 13.60 20.28 -0.35
CA CYS A 67 12.36 20.97 -0.70
C CYS A 67 11.44 21.10 0.53
N LEU A 68 10.86 22.28 0.74
CA LEU A 68 9.79 22.47 1.74
C LEU A 68 8.44 22.21 1.08
N TYR A 69 7.74 21.15 1.51
CA TYR A 69 6.43 20.78 0.97
C TYR A 69 5.30 21.09 1.94
N GLN A 70 4.29 21.83 1.50
CA GLN A 70 3.10 22.13 2.30
C GLN A 70 2.00 21.10 2.05
N THR A 71 1.66 20.32 3.09
CA THR A 71 0.61 19.27 3.08
C THR A 71 -0.83 19.82 3.16
N LEU A 72 -1.01 21.14 3.06
CA LEU A 72 -2.30 21.81 3.14
C LEU A 72 -3.03 21.68 1.79
N GLY A 73 -4.08 20.85 1.75
CA GLY A 73 -4.87 20.65 0.54
C GLY A 73 -5.80 21.83 0.25
N ASN A 74 -5.98 22.15 -1.02
CA ASN A 74 -6.99 23.09 -1.46
C ASN A 74 -8.37 22.39 -1.51
N PRO A 75 -9.39 22.84 -0.77
CA PRO A 75 -10.70 22.16 -0.71
C PRO A 75 -11.48 22.18 -2.03
N LEU A 76 -11.07 22.99 -3.01
CA LEU A 76 -11.64 23.03 -4.37
C LEU A 76 -10.86 22.17 -5.38
N SER A 77 -9.71 21.63 -4.98
CA SER A 77 -8.86 20.82 -5.84
C SER A 77 -9.29 19.35 -5.88
N LYS A 78 -8.99 18.69 -7.00
CA LYS A 78 -9.15 17.23 -7.17
C LYS A 78 -7.81 16.47 -7.04
N LEU A 79 -6.72 17.21 -6.81
CA LEU A 79 -5.40 16.65 -6.54
C LEU A 79 -5.33 16.11 -5.10
N SER A 80 -4.23 15.47 -4.74
CA SER A 80 -4.00 14.86 -3.44
C SER A 80 -2.69 15.31 -2.84
N THR A 81 -2.67 15.54 -1.52
CA THR A 81 -1.46 15.88 -0.79
C THR A 81 -0.68 14.63 -0.38
N LEU A 82 0.64 14.75 -0.26
CA LEU A 82 1.49 13.69 0.28
C LEU A 82 1.31 13.56 1.80
N ASN A 83 1.28 12.32 2.32
CA ASN A 83 1.19 12.09 3.77
C ASN A 83 2.59 12.01 4.41
N SER A 84 2.87 12.91 5.35
CA SER A 84 4.15 12.98 6.10
C SER A 84 4.47 11.74 6.95
N MET A 85 3.54 10.79 7.10
CA MET A 85 3.78 9.49 7.74
C MET A 85 4.40 8.43 6.81
N HIS A 86 4.59 8.73 5.53
CA HIS A 86 5.39 7.89 4.64
C HIS A 86 6.86 8.30 4.75
N SER A 87 7.78 7.33 4.75
CA SER A 87 9.21 7.60 4.85
C SER A 87 9.84 7.95 3.50
N HIS A 88 9.27 7.49 2.38
CA HIS A 88 9.74 7.78 1.04
C HIS A 88 8.58 7.89 0.04
N PHE A 89 8.84 8.49 -1.11
CA PHE A 89 7.92 8.52 -2.24
C PHE A 89 8.65 8.19 -3.55
N LEU A 90 7.96 7.49 -4.44
CA LEU A 90 8.38 7.21 -5.82
C LEU A 90 7.33 7.81 -6.75
N MET A 91 7.61 8.97 -7.32
CA MET A 91 6.62 9.74 -8.08
C MET A 91 6.64 9.29 -9.55
N ALA A 92 5.51 8.79 -10.04
CA ALA A 92 5.39 8.27 -11.41
C ALA A 92 4.94 9.39 -12.37
N ASP A 93 5.83 9.85 -13.25
CA ASP A 93 5.52 10.87 -14.25
C ASP A 93 5.34 10.26 -15.64
N ASP A 94 4.22 10.58 -16.29
CA ASP A 94 3.91 10.29 -17.69
C ASP A 94 3.53 11.57 -18.47
N GLY A 95 3.78 12.74 -17.89
CA GLY A 95 3.41 14.05 -18.44
C GLY A 95 1.92 14.39 -18.34
N THR A 96 1.08 13.52 -17.77
CA THR A 96 -0.36 13.80 -17.59
C THR A 96 -0.66 14.51 -16.27
N VAL A 97 -1.74 15.28 -16.24
CA VAL A 97 -2.21 16.02 -15.03
C VAL A 97 -3.56 15.48 -14.60
N GLY A 98 -3.73 15.26 -13.30
CA GLY A 98 -4.98 14.82 -12.66
C GLY A 98 -5.40 13.38 -12.97
N LYS A 99 -4.52 12.55 -13.55
CA LYS A 99 -4.83 11.16 -13.93
C LYS A 99 -4.15 10.15 -13.01
N TYR A 100 -4.85 9.05 -12.77
CA TYR A 100 -4.38 7.86 -12.06
C TYR A 100 -4.23 6.69 -13.05
N GLY A 101 -3.39 5.72 -12.72
CA GLY A 101 -3.17 4.48 -13.46
C GLY A 101 -1.74 4.31 -14.00
N ASN A 102 -1.00 5.40 -14.20
CA ASN A 102 0.38 5.37 -14.70
C ASN A 102 1.35 4.72 -13.69
N GLU A 103 1.08 4.89 -12.40
CA GLU A 103 1.87 4.41 -11.27
C GLU A 103 1.83 2.89 -11.11
N MET A 104 0.80 2.25 -11.67
CA MET A 104 0.59 0.81 -11.58
C MET A 104 1.71 0.01 -12.25
N MET A 105 2.28 0.50 -13.36
CA MET A 105 3.39 -0.17 -14.03
C MET A 105 4.67 -0.10 -13.19
N LEU A 106 4.99 1.09 -12.65
CA LEU A 106 6.12 1.30 -11.75
C LEU A 106 6.01 0.40 -10.49
N ARG A 107 4.82 0.36 -9.89
CA ARG A 107 4.51 -0.50 -8.75
C ARG A 107 4.77 -1.99 -9.05
N ARG A 108 4.18 -2.54 -10.13
CA ARG A 108 4.36 -3.96 -10.51
C ARG A 108 5.83 -4.31 -10.75
N ASN A 109 6.56 -3.43 -11.45
CA ASN A 109 7.98 -3.62 -11.73
C ASN A 109 8.82 -3.60 -10.45
N LEU A 110 8.51 -2.70 -9.52
CA LEU A 110 9.17 -2.63 -8.21
C LEU A 110 8.87 -3.86 -7.35
N GLU A 111 7.61 -4.29 -7.26
CA GLU A 111 7.19 -5.48 -6.50
C GLU A 111 7.86 -6.75 -7.04
N LYS A 112 7.93 -6.91 -8.37
CA LYS A 112 8.65 -7.99 -9.04
C LYS A 112 10.16 -7.92 -8.83
N TYR A 113 10.74 -6.72 -8.86
CA TYR A 113 12.17 -6.54 -8.57
C TYR A 113 12.50 -6.91 -7.12
N ILE A 114 11.65 -6.50 -6.17
CA ILE A 114 11.76 -6.83 -4.75
C ILE A 114 11.64 -8.34 -4.54
N SER A 115 10.66 -9.01 -5.15
CA SER A 115 10.44 -10.45 -4.95
C SER A 115 11.64 -11.30 -5.39
N LEU A 116 12.39 -10.87 -6.39
CA LEU A 116 13.63 -11.51 -6.85
C LEU A 116 14.85 -11.25 -5.93
N GLN A 117 14.77 -10.32 -4.96
CA GLN A 117 15.86 -10.07 -4.02
C GLN A 117 16.01 -11.23 -3.02
N LYS A 118 17.24 -11.69 -2.81
CA LYS A 118 17.52 -12.83 -1.94
C LYS A 118 17.52 -12.42 -0.47
N ILE A 119 16.60 -12.99 0.31
CA ILE A 119 16.53 -12.85 1.78
C ILE A 119 17.80 -13.36 2.46
N HIS A 120 18.24 -14.55 2.07
CA HIS A 120 19.40 -15.21 2.66
C HIS A 120 20.18 -15.97 1.61
N THR A 121 21.50 -15.76 1.58
CA THR A 121 22.43 -16.43 0.66
C THR A 121 22.43 -17.95 0.78
N ARG A 122 21.95 -18.50 1.91
CA ARG A 122 21.88 -19.95 2.19
C ARG A 122 20.52 -20.61 1.89
N MET A 123 19.45 -19.83 1.69
CA MET A 123 18.08 -20.37 1.58
C MET A 123 17.51 -20.29 0.15
N GLY A 124 18.13 -19.51 -0.75
CA GLY A 124 17.69 -19.36 -2.15
C GLY A 124 16.37 -18.60 -2.36
N GLN A 125 15.56 -18.44 -1.32
CA GLN A 125 14.24 -17.80 -1.36
C GLN A 125 14.32 -16.27 -1.57
N GLY A 126 13.43 -15.80 -2.43
CA GLY A 126 13.17 -14.39 -2.69
C GLY A 126 12.33 -13.72 -1.59
N VAL A 127 12.03 -12.43 -1.74
CA VAL A 127 11.14 -11.68 -0.84
C VAL A 127 9.68 -12.08 -1.13
N PRO A 128 8.91 -12.63 -0.18
CA PRO A 128 7.48 -12.83 -0.36
C PRO A 128 6.78 -11.47 -0.48
N ILE A 129 5.89 -11.37 -1.46
CA ILE A 129 4.97 -10.25 -1.66
C ILE A 129 3.57 -10.76 -1.37
N VAL A 130 2.77 -9.95 -0.65
CA VAL A 130 1.36 -10.24 -0.37
C VAL A 130 0.57 -8.96 -0.63
N GLY A 131 -0.46 -9.08 -1.47
CA GLY A 131 -1.47 -8.04 -1.66
C GLY A 131 -2.41 -8.00 -0.47
N LEU A 132 -2.88 -6.80 -0.13
CA LEU A 132 -4.00 -6.60 0.78
C LEU A 132 -5.02 -5.69 0.06
N VAL A 133 -6.29 -5.81 0.42
CA VAL A 133 -7.40 -5.02 -0.14
C VAL A 133 -8.23 -4.48 1.02
N VAL A 134 -8.37 -3.15 1.05
CA VAL A 134 -9.10 -2.38 2.07
C VAL A 134 -9.84 -1.28 1.32
N GLU A 135 -11.16 -1.45 1.19
CA GLU A 135 -12.03 -0.72 0.26
C GLU A 135 -11.52 -0.82 -1.21
N GLY A 136 -12.15 -0.13 -2.16
CA GLY A 136 -11.63 -0.05 -3.52
C GLY A 136 -12.60 0.46 -4.59
N GLY A 137 -12.06 0.87 -5.74
CA GLY A 137 -12.82 1.09 -6.98
C GLY A 137 -12.69 -0.09 -7.97
N PRO A 138 -13.25 0.01 -9.19
CA PRO A 138 -13.20 -1.07 -10.19
C PRO A 138 -11.80 -1.59 -10.48
N ASN A 139 -10.81 -0.70 -10.55
CA ASN A 139 -9.41 -1.05 -10.79
C ASN A 139 -8.85 -2.06 -9.79
N VAL A 140 -9.45 -2.18 -8.59
CA VAL A 140 -9.01 -3.17 -7.57
C VAL A 140 -9.23 -4.60 -8.03
N VAL A 141 -10.36 -4.88 -8.68
CA VAL A 141 -10.62 -6.18 -9.29
C VAL A 141 -9.56 -6.48 -10.35
N LEU A 142 -9.22 -5.50 -11.21
CA LEU A 142 -8.17 -5.64 -12.22
C LEU A 142 -6.79 -5.94 -11.62
N MET A 143 -6.46 -5.34 -10.48
CA MET A 143 -5.17 -5.55 -9.79
C MET A 143 -5.09 -6.91 -9.13
N VAL A 144 -6.17 -7.36 -8.47
CA VAL A 144 -6.25 -8.71 -7.89
C VAL A 144 -6.15 -9.76 -8.98
N TRP A 145 -6.82 -9.57 -10.12
CA TRP A 145 -6.74 -10.43 -11.30
C TRP A 145 -5.29 -10.61 -11.79
N GLU A 146 -4.51 -9.53 -11.86
CA GLU A 146 -3.09 -9.57 -12.25
C GLU A 146 -2.21 -10.28 -11.22
N TYR A 147 -2.53 -10.14 -9.93
CA TYR A 147 -1.80 -10.76 -8.83
C TYR A 147 -2.01 -12.28 -8.77
N VAL A 148 -3.26 -12.76 -8.86
CA VAL A 148 -3.55 -14.19 -8.78
C VAL A 148 -3.14 -14.94 -10.04
N ARG A 149 -3.07 -14.26 -11.21
CA ARG A 149 -2.59 -14.81 -12.48
C ARG A 149 -1.08 -14.66 -12.69
N ALA A 150 -0.35 -14.07 -11.73
CA ALA A 150 1.10 -13.97 -11.78
C ALA A 150 1.77 -15.35 -11.65
N SER A 151 3.05 -15.46 -12.04
CA SER A 151 3.84 -16.69 -11.88
C SER A 151 5.15 -16.39 -11.13
N PRO A 152 5.30 -16.83 -9.86
CA PRO A 152 4.25 -17.40 -9.00
C PRO A 152 3.15 -16.37 -8.68
N ALA A 153 1.96 -16.85 -8.31
CA ALA A 153 0.84 -16.00 -7.90
C ALA A 153 1.21 -15.17 -6.65
N VAL A 154 0.71 -13.94 -6.57
CA VAL A 154 0.84 -13.08 -5.39
C VAL A 154 -0.40 -13.28 -4.50
N PRO A 155 -0.27 -13.83 -3.28
CA PRO A 155 -1.40 -14.01 -2.38
C PRO A 155 -2.07 -12.67 -2.06
N VAL A 156 -3.41 -12.65 -2.01
CA VAL A 156 -4.22 -11.47 -1.75
C VAL A 156 -5.07 -11.67 -0.51
N VAL A 157 -4.88 -10.82 0.49
CA VAL A 157 -5.77 -10.72 1.65
C VAL A 157 -6.86 -9.68 1.37
N VAL A 158 -8.13 -10.04 1.53
CA VAL A 158 -9.27 -9.12 1.37
C VAL A 158 -9.86 -8.85 2.75
N TYR A 159 -9.95 -7.58 3.14
CA TYR A 159 -10.55 -7.20 4.42
C TYR A 159 -12.05 -6.92 4.23
N GLU A 160 -12.86 -7.94 4.52
CA GLU A 160 -14.32 -7.94 4.36
C GLU A 160 -14.99 -6.98 5.36
N GLY A 161 -16.00 -6.24 4.89
CA GLY A 161 -16.69 -5.19 5.64
C GLY A 161 -16.04 -3.81 5.51
N THR A 162 -15.09 -3.63 4.58
CA THR A 162 -14.47 -2.32 4.28
C THR A 162 -15.10 -1.61 3.10
N GLY A 163 -16.07 -2.22 2.43
CA GLY A 163 -16.84 -1.60 1.37
C GLY A 163 -16.32 -1.84 -0.03
N ARG A 164 -17.22 -1.62 -0.98
CA ARG A 164 -16.97 -1.53 -2.42
C ARG A 164 -16.22 -2.75 -2.98
N ALA A 165 -15.03 -2.57 -3.56
CA ALA A 165 -14.32 -3.67 -4.20
C ALA A 165 -13.91 -4.78 -3.24
N ALA A 166 -13.61 -4.47 -1.97
CA ALA A 166 -13.26 -5.47 -0.98
C ALA A 166 -14.45 -6.40 -0.69
N ASP A 167 -15.62 -5.81 -0.47
CA ASP A 167 -16.84 -6.58 -0.18
C ASP A 167 -17.35 -7.33 -1.41
N ILE A 168 -17.19 -6.79 -2.63
CA ILE A 168 -17.46 -7.53 -3.87
C ILE A 168 -16.54 -8.74 -4.01
N LEU A 169 -15.23 -8.58 -3.77
CA LEU A 169 -14.26 -9.67 -3.82
C LEU A 169 -14.59 -10.76 -2.81
N ALA A 170 -14.91 -10.38 -1.57
CA ALA A 170 -15.30 -11.29 -0.50
C ALA A 170 -16.63 -12.01 -0.80
N PHE A 171 -17.68 -11.26 -1.16
CA PHE A 171 -18.98 -11.84 -1.52
C PHE A 171 -18.86 -12.87 -2.66
N THR A 172 -18.03 -12.57 -3.68
CA THR A 172 -17.81 -13.45 -4.83
C THR A 172 -16.88 -14.62 -4.52
N HIS A 173 -16.06 -14.52 -3.47
CA HIS A 173 -15.30 -15.64 -2.92
C HIS A 173 -16.22 -16.73 -2.33
N LYS A 174 -17.45 -16.37 -1.93
CA LYS A 174 -18.47 -17.29 -1.38
C LYS A 174 -19.61 -17.62 -2.36
N HIS A 175 -19.93 -16.72 -3.30
CA HIS A 175 -21.09 -16.83 -4.20
C HIS A 175 -20.69 -16.61 -5.67
N THR A 176 -21.40 -17.27 -6.60
CA THR A 176 -21.21 -17.07 -8.05
C THR A 176 -22.56 -17.00 -8.75
N GLY A 177 -22.89 -15.86 -9.36
CA GLY A 177 -24.13 -15.67 -10.11
C GLY A 177 -24.45 -14.21 -10.39
N ASP A 178 -25.63 -13.97 -10.97
CA ASP A 178 -26.07 -12.65 -11.45
C ASP A 178 -26.18 -11.59 -10.34
N GLU A 179 -26.34 -12.00 -9.09
CA GLU A 179 -26.31 -11.13 -7.90
C GLU A 179 -25.01 -10.29 -7.82
N VAL A 180 -23.88 -10.89 -8.20
CA VAL A 180 -22.56 -10.23 -8.22
C VAL A 180 -22.53 -9.13 -9.30
N LEU A 181 -23.15 -9.36 -10.45
CA LEU A 181 -23.21 -8.39 -11.54
C LEU A 181 -24.03 -7.16 -11.12
N VAL A 182 -25.16 -7.37 -10.45
CA VAL A 182 -26.00 -6.30 -9.87
C VAL A 182 -25.25 -5.57 -8.76
N MET A 183 -24.49 -6.27 -7.91
CA MET A 183 -23.65 -5.66 -6.89
C MET A 183 -22.58 -4.75 -7.52
N ILE A 184 -21.89 -5.21 -8.57
CA ILE A 184 -20.90 -4.41 -9.33
C ILE A 184 -21.52 -3.12 -9.89
N GLN A 185 -22.69 -3.23 -10.53
CA GLN A 185 -23.42 -2.09 -11.11
C GLN A 185 -23.71 -1.03 -10.06
N ASN A 186 -24.36 -1.44 -8.98
CA ASN A 186 -24.81 -0.54 -7.91
C ASN A 186 -23.62 0.10 -7.17
N THR A 187 -22.60 -0.68 -6.83
CA THR A 187 -21.44 -0.25 -6.04
C THR A 187 -20.51 0.71 -6.77
N PHE A 188 -20.36 0.56 -8.10
CA PHE A 188 -19.46 1.40 -8.90
C PHE A 188 -20.17 2.38 -9.82
N SER A 189 -21.51 2.36 -9.87
CA SER A 189 -22.34 3.18 -10.78
C SER A 189 -21.93 2.99 -12.25
N LEU A 190 -21.65 1.75 -12.63
CA LEU A 190 -21.15 1.38 -13.95
C LEU A 190 -22.29 0.96 -14.89
N GLU A 191 -22.17 1.34 -16.16
CA GLU A 191 -23.05 0.85 -17.22
C GLU A 191 -23.01 -0.69 -17.35
N GLN A 192 -24.07 -1.27 -17.92
CA GLN A 192 -24.20 -2.71 -18.14
C GLN A 192 -22.95 -3.34 -18.77
N LYS A 193 -22.41 -2.73 -19.85
CA LYS A 193 -21.25 -3.24 -20.57
C LYS A 193 -19.97 -3.25 -19.71
N GLN A 194 -19.75 -2.18 -18.94
CA GLN A 194 -18.58 -2.07 -18.05
C GLN A 194 -18.69 -3.06 -16.89
N SER A 195 -19.89 -3.21 -16.34
CA SER A 195 -20.18 -4.13 -15.23
C SER A 195 -20.04 -5.59 -15.66
N SER A 196 -20.55 -5.98 -16.82
CA SER A 196 -20.36 -7.34 -17.37
C SER A 196 -18.90 -7.64 -17.64
N HIS A 197 -18.12 -6.67 -18.15
CA HIS A 197 -16.68 -6.84 -18.33
C HIS A 197 -15.95 -7.04 -16.98
N LEU A 198 -16.26 -6.22 -15.97
CA LEU A 198 -15.66 -6.35 -14.64
C LEU A 198 -16.07 -7.65 -13.94
N PHE A 199 -17.30 -8.11 -14.14
CA PHE A 199 -17.80 -9.40 -13.66
C PHE A 199 -17.01 -10.57 -14.26
N HIS A 200 -16.75 -10.58 -15.57
CA HIS A 200 -15.90 -11.62 -16.18
C HIS A 200 -14.50 -11.65 -15.57
N ILE A 201 -13.85 -10.49 -15.40
CA ILE A 201 -12.52 -10.41 -14.78
C ILE A 201 -12.55 -10.89 -13.32
N LEU A 202 -13.60 -10.55 -12.57
CA LEU A 202 -13.80 -11.02 -11.21
C LEU A 202 -13.99 -12.55 -11.14
N MET A 203 -14.70 -13.13 -12.11
CA MET A 203 -14.86 -14.59 -12.21
C MET A 203 -13.54 -15.28 -12.58
N GLU A 204 -12.69 -14.67 -13.41
CA GLU A 204 -11.31 -15.15 -13.66
C GLU A 204 -10.44 -15.08 -12.39
N CYS A 205 -10.59 -14.07 -11.53
CA CYS A 205 -9.92 -14.08 -10.21
C CYS A 205 -10.32 -15.30 -9.38
N MET A 206 -11.57 -15.74 -9.53
CA MET A 206 -12.16 -16.85 -8.80
C MET A 206 -11.83 -18.24 -9.39
N GLU A 207 -11.03 -18.32 -10.45
CA GLU A 207 -10.36 -19.55 -10.86
C GLU A 207 -9.11 -19.83 -9.99
N HIS A 208 -8.63 -18.81 -9.26
CA HIS A 208 -7.44 -18.83 -8.39
C HIS A 208 -7.79 -18.53 -6.92
N ARG A 209 -8.91 -19.07 -6.42
CA ARG A 209 -9.43 -18.80 -5.06
C ARG A 209 -8.43 -19.11 -3.96
N GLU A 210 -7.57 -20.12 -4.13
CA GLU A 210 -6.51 -20.48 -3.18
C GLU A 210 -5.46 -19.37 -2.98
N SER A 211 -5.36 -18.44 -3.93
CA SER A 211 -4.50 -17.25 -3.84
C SER A 211 -5.21 -16.05 -3.20
N VAL A 212 -6.50 -16.16 -2.85
CA VAL A 212 -7.30 -15.13 -2.18
C VAL A 212 -7.67 -15.60 -0.77
N SER A 213 -7.55 -14.73 0.22
CA SER A 213 -7.91 -15.04 1.61
C SER A 213 -8.70 -13.90 2.23
N GLU A 214 -9.88 -14.21 2.75
CA GLU A 214 -10.75 -13.23 3.40
C GLU A 214 -10.41 -13.11 4.89
N VAL A 215 -10.39 -11.88 5.39
CA VAL A 215 -10.31 -11.59 6.83
C VAL A 215 -11.51 -10.74 7.20
N HIS A 216 -12.29 -11.19 8.17
CA HIS A 216 -13.44 -10.47 8.68
C HIS A 216 -13.05 -9.60 9.88
N ALA A 217 -13.68 -8.43 10.06
CA ALA A 217 -13.33 -7.50 11.14
C ALA A 217 -13.39 -8.14 12.54
N LEU A 218 -14.40 -8.98 12.80
CA LEU A 218 -14.59 -9.69 14.06
C LEU A 218 -13.48 -10.72 14.40
N SER A 219 -12.68 -11.12 13.40
CA SER A 219 -11.57 -12.06 13.59
C SER A 219 -10.29 -11.38 14.09
N LEU A 220 -10.15 -10.06 13.93
CA LEU A 220 -8.94 -9.32 14.32
C LEU A 220 -8.88 -8.97 15.81
N GLU A 221 -10.02 -8.82 16.49
CA GLU A 221 -10.05 -8.59 17.95
C GLU A 221 -9.42 -9.76 18.73
N HIS A 222 -9.52 -10.98 18.20
CA HIS A 222 -8.90 -12.18 18.77
C HIS A 222 -7.40 -12.32 18.41
N LEU A 223 -6.93 -11.69 17.34
CA LEU A 223 -5.52 -11.76 16.91
C LEU A 223 -4.65 -10.65 17.53
N PHE A 224 -5.25 -9.53 17.91
CA PHE A 224 -4.59 -8.43 18.59
C PHE A 224 -5.38 -8.00 19.83
N PRO A 225 -5.24 -8.71 20.97
CA PRO A 225 -5.61 -8.15 22.26
C PRO A 225 -4.70 -6.95 22.56
N CYS A 226 -5.09 -5.78 22.04
CA CYS A 226 -4.58 -4.49 22.45
C CYS A 226 -4.99 -4.29 23.90
N HIS A 227 -4.16 -4.79 24.82
CA HIS A 227 -4.38 -4.61 26.24
C HIS A 227 -4.27 -3.11 26.54
N GLU A 228 -5.41 -2.46 26.75
CA GLU A 228 -5.42 -1.21 27.50
C GLU A 228 -4.76 -1.49 28.84
N GLN A 229 -3.61 -0.86 29.08
CA GLN A 229 -2.98 -0.81 30.38
C GLN A 229 -2.50 0.61 30.64
N GLY A 230 -3.29 1.31 31.44
CA GLY A 230 -2.81 2.39 32.31
C GLY A 230 -2.47 3.71 31.64
N HIS A 231 -3.41 4.65 31.74
CA HIS A 231 -3.03 6.03 32.02
C HIS A 231 -2.19 6.05 33.31
N LEU A 232 -0.91 6.41 33.21
CA LEU A 232 -0.13 6.93 34.34
C LEU A 232 0.60 8.22 33.87
N PRO A 233 0.77 9.23 34.73
CA PRO A 233 1.12 10.57 34.28
C PRO A 233 2.55 10.69 33.77
N LEU A 234 2.81 11.76 32.99
CA LEU A 234 4.18 12.26 32.87
C LEU A 234 4.67 12.67 34.25
N ASP A 235 5.62 11.90 34.80
CA ASP A 235 6.91 12.44 35.23
C ASP A 235 7.88 11.31 35.63
N GLN A 236 9.16 11.65 35.64
CA GLN A 236 10.31 10.89 36.18
C GLN A 236 11.06 9.88 35.26
N VAL A 237 12.31 10.28 34.97
CA VAL A 237 13.54 9.43 34.91
C VAL A 237 13.73 8.56 33.65
N ALA A 238 14.85 8.63 32.89
CA ALA A 238 16.09 9.39 33.04
C ALA A 238 16.66 9.90 31.71
N GLN A 239 17.36 11.03 31.74
CA GLN A 239 18.30 11.44 30.69
C GLN A 239 19.57 10.57 30.75
N SER A 240 20.04 10.04 29.62
CA SER A 240 21.38 9.44 29.45
C SER A 240 21.67 9.28 27.93
N PRO A 241 22.92 9.13 27.46
CA PRO A 241 23.59 10.28 26.83
C PRO A 241 23.68 10.20 25.30
N ILE A 242 23.92 11.36 24.69
CA ILE A 242 24.31 11.46 23.28
C ILE A 242 25.70 10.81 23.11
N HIS A 243 25.81 9.85 22.20
CA HIS A 243 27.10 9.34 21.73
C HIS A 243 27.31 9.78 20.28
N PRO A 244 28.41 10.46 19.94
CA PRO A 244 28.69 10.89 18.57
C PRO A 244 29.17 9.70 17.72
N GLY A 245 28.92 9.77 16.41
CA GLY A 245 29.46 8.80 15.43
C GLY A 245 28.42 8.10 14.56
N LEU A 246 27.74 8.85 13.69
CA LEU A 246 27.34 8.34 12.37
C LEU A 246 27.17 9.48 11.36
N GLU A 247 28.20 10.33 11.25
CA GLU A 247 28.41 11.15 10.06
C GLU A 247 28.86 10.19 8.95
N ASP A 248 27.92 9.70 8.15
CA ASP A 248 28.11 9.17 6.80
C ASP A 248 26.76 8.66 6.26
N PHE A 249 25.99 9.59 5.69
CA PHE A 249 25.00 9.42 4.60
C PHE A 249 24.19 10.74 4.43
N GLN A 250 24.88 11.88 4.38
CA GLN A 250 24.34 13.11 3.83
C GLN A 250 24.66 13.16 2.33
N GLY A 251 23.69 12.76 1.51
CA GLY A 251 23.85 12.70 0.06
C GLY A 251 22.56 12.21 -0.60
N TRP A 252 21.56 13.09 -0.69
CA TRP A 252 20.30 12.80 -1.37
C TRP A 252 20.47 13.07 -2.86
N GLY A 253 20.94 12.06 -3.60
CA GLY A 253 21.12 12.14 -5.05
C GLY A 253 19.89 11.64 -5.81
N ILE A 254 19.38 12.42 -6.77
CA ILE A 254 18.40 11.91 -7.74
C ILE A 254 19.12 11.04 -8.77
N HIS A 255 18.94 9.72 -8.68
CA HIS A 255 19.47 8.75 -9.64
C HIS A 255 18.48 8.52 -10.80
N ASN A 256 18.78 9.09 -11.96
CA ASN A 256 18.16 8.69 -13.22
C ASN A 256 18.66 7.29 -13.62
N PHE A 257 17.77 6.30 -13.63
CA PHE A 257 18.05 5.02 -14.27
C PHE A 257 17.80 5.15 -15.78
N SER A 258 18.86 5.50 -16.50
CA SER A 258 18.95 5.43 -17.96
C SER A 258 20.03 4.40 -18.32
N GLY A 259 19.61 3.24 -18.83
CA GLY A 259 20.49 2.10 -19.13
C GLY A 259 19.67 0.86 -19.48
#